data_AF-A0A3D0PBF6-F1
#
_entry.id   AF-A0A3D0PBF6-F1
#
_cell.length_a   1.000
_cell.length_b   1.000
_cell.length_c   1.000
_cell.angle_alpha   90.00
_cell.angle_beta   90.00
_cell.angle_gamma   90.00
#
_symmetry.space_group_name_H-M   'P 1'
#
loop_
_entity.id
_entity.type
_entity.pdbx_description
1 polymer ?
#
loop_
_entity_poly.entity_id
_entity_poly.type
_entity_poly.pdbx_seq_one_letter_code
_entity_poly.pdbx_strand_id
1 'polypeptide(L)' 'MAKRVQVVLSEDILSLGKDGDLVEVAPGYARNFLLPHGKALPVTPAVLKQVEHRRAKEAERLAAL' A
#
# COMPACT_ATOMS: atom_id res chain seq x y z
N MET A 1 -11.23 -21.96 -1.72
CA MET A 1 -10.49 -20.72 -2.09
C MET A 1 -10.41 -19.84 -0.86
N ALA A 2 -9.22 -19.55 -0.33
CA ALA A 2 -9.10 -18.69 0.85
C ALA A 2 -9.45 -17.25 0.46
N LYS A 3 -10.38 -16.61 1.19
CA LYS A 3 -10.75 -15.21 0.97
C LYS A 3 -9.52 -14.34 1.20
N ARG A 4 -9.02 -13.66 0.16
CA ARG A 4 -7.90 -12.71 0.23
C ARG A 4 -8.45 -11.30 0.50
N VAL A 5 -7.61 -10.42 1.03
CA VAL A 5 -7.93 -9.00 1.21
C VAL A 5 -6.89 -8.15 0.51
N GLN A 6 -7.34 -7.08 -0.10
CA GLN A 6 -6.45 -6.09 -0.72
C GLN A 6 -6.08 -5.03 0.30
N VAL A 7 -4.81 -4.65 0.30
CA VAL A 7 -4.25 -3.56 1.12
C VAL A 7 -3.27 -2.77 0.27
N VAL A 8 -3.10 -1.49 0.61
CA VAL A 8 -2.06 -0.65 -0.01
C VAL A 8 -0.88 -0.56 0.94
N LEU A 9 0.32 -0.90 0.47
CA LEU A 9 1.53 -0.82 1.28
C LEU A 9 1.87 0.64 1.62
N SER A 10 2.38 0.86 2.82
CA SER A 10 2.83 2.16 3.32
C SER A 10 4.34 2.22 3.54
N GLU A 11 5.02 1.11 3.27
CA GLU A 11 6.48 0.95 3.35
C GLU A 11 6.90 -0.12 2.33
N ASP A 12 8.19 -0.14 2.01
CA ASP A 12 8.78 -1.18 1.18
C ASP A 12 8.91 -2.49 1.98
N ILE A 13 8.26 -3.55 1.50
CA ILE A 13 8.29 -4.88 2.11
C ILE A 13 8.86 -5.86 1.09
N LEU A 14 10.02 -6.44 1.41
CA LEU A 14 10.79 -7.31 0.51
C LEU A 14 9.97 -8.44 -0.15
N SER A 15 8.99 -9.00 0.57
CA SER A 15 8.16 -10.12 0.12
C SER A 15 6.85 -9.70 -0.57
N LEU A 16 6.48 -8.42 -0.54
CA LEU A 16 5.20 -7.94 -1.06
C LEU A 16 5.35 -6.90 -2.18
N GLY A 17 6.22 -5.90 -2.02
CA GLY A 17 6.30 -4.78 -2.95
C GLY A 17 6.84 -3.50 -2.31
N LYS A 18 6.66 -2.38 -3.00
CA LYS A 18 7.10 -1.05 -2.57
C LYS A 18 5.97 -0.24 -1.92
N ASP A 19 6.32 0.90 -1.30
CA ASP A 19 5.35 1.89 -0.82
C ASP A 19 4.34 2.26 -1.92
N GLY A 20 3.06 2.27 -1.55
CA GLY A 20 1.96 2.59 -2.46
C GLY A 20 1.50 1.44 -3.36
N ASP A 21 2.12 0.26 -3.31
CA ASP A 21 1.64 -0.88 -4.10
C ASP A 21 0.38 -1.52 -3.52
N LEU A 22 -0.57 -1.85 -4.41
CA LEU A 22 -1.79 -2.60 -4.08
C LEU A 22 -1.50 -4.10 -4.11
N VAL A 23 -1.62 -4.77 -2.96
CA VAL A 23 -1.28 -6.19 -2.82
C VAL A 23 -2.43 -7.01 -2.22
N GLU A 24 -2.55 -8.27 -2.63
CA GLU A 24 -3.51 -9.22 -2.08
C GLU A 24 -2.86 -10.15 -1.05
N VAL A 25 -3.31 -10.05 0.20
CA VAL A 25 -2.77 -10.81 1.33
C VAL A 25 -3.85 -11.63 2.03
N ALA A 26 -3.43 -12.51 2.94
CA ALA A 26 -4.35 -13.22 3.80
C ALA A 26 -5.01 -12.25 4.82
N PRO A 27 -6.31 -12.41 5.16
CA PRO A 27 -7.01 -11.54 6.09
C PRO A 27 -6.35 -11.45 7.47
N GLY A 28 -5.80 -12.56 7.96
CA GLY A 28 -5.07 -12.60 9.23
C GLY A 28 -3.77 -11.80 9.17
N TYR A 29 -3.07 -11.82 8.04
CA TYR A 29 -1.82 -11.07 7.88
C TYR A 29 -2.07 -9.56 7.81
N ALA A 30 -3.11 -9.14 7.09
CA ALA A 30 -3.55 -7.74 7.10
C ALA A 30 -3.94 -7.28 8.51
N ARG A 31 -4.83 -8.02 9.18
CA ARG A 31 -5.41 -7.62 10.48
C ARG A 31 -4.45 -7.69 11.66
N ASN A 32 -3.55 -8.67 11.68
CA ASN A 32 -2.69 -8.91 12.84
C ASN A 32 -1.31 -8.27 12.71
N PHE A 33 -0.83 -8.02 11.48
CA PHE A 33 0.52 -7.52 11.25
C PHE A 33 0.52 -6.20 10.47
N LEU A 34 -0.04 -6.16 9.26
CA LEU A 34 0.15 -4.97 8.41
C LEU A 34 -0.58 -3.73 8.94
N LEU A 35 -1.85 -3.86 9.30
CA LEU A 35 -2.69 -2.75 9.77
C LEU A 35 -2.25 -2.22 11.15
N PRO A 36 -2.03 -3.07 12.19
CA PRO A 36 -1.65 -2.57 13.51
C PRO A 36 -0.25 -1.95 13.55
N HIS A 37 0.66 -2.42 12.71
CA HIS A 37 2.02 -1.87 12.62
C HIS A 37 2.13 -0.69 11.63
N GLY A 38 1.04 -0.26 11.01
CA GLY A 38 1.04 0.86 10.05
C GLY A 38 1.79 0.57 8.75
N LYS A 39 2.02 -0.70 8.42
CA LYS A 39 2.77 -1.15 7.23
C LYS A 39 1.90 -1.20 5.98
N ALA A 40 0.58 -1.20 6.16
CA ALA A 40 -0.38 -1.09 5.07
C ALA A 40 -1.65 -0.37 5.51
N LEU A 41 -2.34 0.21 4.53
CA LEU A 41 -3.63 0.87 4.66
C LEU A 41 -4.73 0.03 4.01
N PRO A 42 -5.97 0.08 4.55
CA PRO A 42 -7.11 -0.54 3.91
C PRO A 42 -7.39 0.15 2.56
N VAL A 43 -7.77 -0.64 1.56
CA VAL A 43 -8.13 -0.13 0.25
C VAL A 43 -9.42 0.65 0.37
N THR A 44 -9.30 1.98 0.31
CA THR A 44 -10.42 2.89 0.24
C THR A 44 -10.21 3.86 -0.92
N PRO A 45 -11.28 4.42 -1.51
CA PRO A 45 -11.15 5.39 -2.58
C PRO A 45 -10.30 6.61 -2.19
N ALA A 46 -10.33 7.01 -0.92
CA ALA A 46 -9.52 8.10 -0.39
C ALA A 46 -8.02 7.75 -0.38
N VAL A 47 -7.67 6.55 0.10
CA VAL A 47 -6.28 6.06 0.13
C VAL A 47 -5.72 5.93 -1.28
N LEU A 48 -6.49 5.40 -2.23
CA LEU A 48 -6.06 5.29 -3.62
C LEU A 48 -5.74 6.67 -4.22
N LYS A 49 -6.62 7.67 -4.03
CA LYS A 49 -6.34 9.04 -4.48
C LYS A 49 -5.10 9.63 -3.82
N GLN A 50 -4.89 9.37 -2.53
CA GLN A 50 -3.73 9.88 -1.81
C GLN A 50 -2.42 9.28 -2.34
N VAL A 51 -2.41 8.00 -2.65
CA VAL A 51 -1.26 7.28 -3.21
C VAL A 51 -0.94 7.78 -4.62
N GLU A 52 -1.95 7.94 -5.47
CA GLU A 52 -1.79 8.54 -6.80
C GLU A 52 -1.22 9.96 -6.73
N HIS A 53 -1.74 10.79 -5.82
CA HIS A 53 -1.20 12.14 -5.60
C HIS A 53 0.25 12.13 -5.10
N ARG A 54 0.61 11.17 -4.23
CA ARG A 54 1.98 11.04 -3.74
C ARG A 54 2.92 10.62 -4.88
N ARG A 55 2.52 9.63 -5.67
CA ARG A 55 3.26 9.16 -6.86
C ARG A 55 3.46 10.27 -7.88
N ALA A 56 2.43 11.06 -8.17
CA ALA A 56 2.54 12.19 -9.09
C ALA A 56 3.56 13.23 -8.60
N LYS A 57 3.53 13.59 -7.31
CA LYS A 57 4.49 14.53 -6.72
C LYS A 57 5.92 14.01 -6.70
N GLU A 58 6.10 12.71 -6.46
CA GLU A 58 7.43 12.08 -6.52
C GLU A 58 7.97 12.05 -7.94
N ALA A 59 7.13 11.73 -8.92
CA ALA A 59 7.51 11.78 -10.33
C ALA A 59 7.89 13.21 -10.77
N GLU A 60 7.14 14.22 -10.34
CA GLU A 60 7.50 15.63 -10.58
C GLU A 60 8.84 16.01 -9.95
N ARG A 61 9.10 15.59 -8.70
CA ARG A 61 10.40 15.82 -8.05
C ARG A 61 11.56 15.17 -8.78
N LEU A 62 11.38 13.94 -9.26
CA LEU A 62 12.40 13.21 -10.01
C LEU A 62 12.67 13.84 -11.38
N ALA A 63 11.64 14.38 -12.03
CA ALA A 63 11.77 15.06 -13.32
C ALA A 63 12.40 16.46 -13.22
N ALA A 64 12.36 17.08 -12.03
CA ALA A 64 12.94 18.39 -11.76
C ALA A 64 14.42 18.33 -11.34
N LEU A 65 14.98 17.14 -11.13
CA LEU A 65 16.41 16.87 -10.88
C LEU A 65 17.14 16.59 -12.19
#